data_AF-A0A5R2NAU5-F1
#
_entry.id   AF-A0A5R2NAU5-F1
#
_cell.length_a   1.000
_cell.length_b   1.000
_cell.length_c   1.000
_cell.angle_alpha   90.00
_cell.angle_beta   90.00
_cell.angle_gamma   90.00
#
_symmetry.space_group_name_H-M   'P 1'
#
loop_
_entity.id
_entity.type
_entity.pdbx_description
1 polymer ?
#
loop_
_entity_poly.entity_id
_entity_poly.type
_entity_poly.pdbx_seq_one_letter_code
_entity_poly.pdbx_strand_id
1 'polypeptide(L)' 'MSADHPVIVEVGLGDRAYDILIGAGLLSRAGAEISRRLPGTRAAVVTDENVAAAHLDTLKAGLEKGG' A
#
# COMPACT_ATOMS: atom_id res chain seq x y z
N MET A 1 18.07 -5.16 -14.79
CA MET A 1 16.77 -5.81 -14.53
C MET A 1 15.90 -4.77 -13.87
N SER A 2 14.85 -4.28 -14.55
CA SER A 2 14.06 -3.14 -14.07
C SER A 2 13.24 -3.52 -12.84
N ALA A 3 13.81 -3.32 -11.67
CA ALA A 3 13.27 -3.67 -10.36
C ALA A 3 12.23 -2.65 -9.85
N ASP A 4 11.27 -2.22 -10.69
CA ASP A 4 10.40 -1.08 -10.35
C ASP A 4 8.88 -1.34 -10.46
N HIS A 5 8.49 -2.47 -11.06
CA HIS A 5 7.08 -2.84 -11.18
C HIS A 5 6.73 -3.98 -10.24
N PRO A 6 5.68 -3.83 -9.41
CA PRO A 6 5.24 -4.93 -8.56
C PRO A 6 4.65 -6.04 -9.43
N VAL A 7 4.84 -7.28 -9.01
CA VAL A 7 4.06 -8.39 -9.52
C VAL A 7 2.63 -8.22 -9.02
N ILE A 8 1.65 -8.35 -9.90
CA ILE A 8 0.23 -8.24 -9.58
C ILE A 8 -0.39 -9.63 -9.63
N VAL A 9 -1.07 -10.02 -8.56
CA VAL A 9 -1.86 -11.24 -8.49
C VAL A 9 -3.31 -10.85 -8.27
N GLU A 10 -4.16 -11.12 -9.26
CA GLU A 10 -5.60 -10.91 -9.14
C GLU A 10 -6.25 -12.05 -8.35
N VAL A 11 -7.10 -11.69 -7.38
CA VAL A 11 -7.89 -12.64 -6.60
C VAL A 11 -9.36 -12.52 -7.01
N GLY A 12 -9.85 -13.50 -7.75
CA GLY A 12 -11.22 -13.54 -8.26
C GLY A 12 -12.24 -13.95 -7.19
N LEU A 13 -12.86 -12.97 -6.54
CA LEU A 13 -13.96 -13.16 -5.55
C LEU A 13 -15.30 -12.58 -6.04
N GLY A 14 -15.52 -12.61 -7.36
CA GLY A 14 -16.68 -11.98 -8.01
C GLY A 14 -16.64 -10.46 -7.84
N ASP A 15 -17.73 -9.86 -7.36
CA ASP A 15 -17.86 -8.41 -7.13
C ASP A 15 -16.86 -7.83 -6.12
N ARG A 16 -16.14 -8.69 -5.38
CA ARG A 16 -15.11 -8.30 -4.41
C ARG A 16 -13.70 -8.66 -4.88
N ALA A 17 -13.49 -8.82 -6.19
CA ALA A 17 -12.16 -9.06 -6.72
C ALA A 17 -11.19 -7.92 -6.35
N TYR A 18 -9.93 -8.26 -6.10
CA TYR A 18 -8.89 -7.30 -5.77
C TYR A 18 -7.50 -7.79 -6.19
N ASP A 19 -6.60 -6.82 -6.35
CA ASP A 19 -5.19 -7.07 -6.68
C ASP A 19 -4.32 -7.18 -5.43
N ILE A 20 -3.42 -8.16 -5.42
CA ILE A 20 -2.28 -8.22 -4.50
C ILE A 20 -1.05 -7.71 -5.25
N LEU A 21 -0.43 -6.65 -4.72
CA LEU A 21 0.82 -6.11 -5.23
C LEU A 21 1.99 -6.67 -4.44
N ILE A 22 2.97 -7.27 -5.12
CA ILE A 22 4.15 -7.89 -4.50
C ILE A 22 5.41 -7.25 -5.08
N GLY A 23 6.22 -6.63 -4.23
CA GLY A 23 7.46 -6.00 -4.64
C GLY A 23 8.17 -5.26 -3.50
N ALA A 24 9.40 -4.85 -3.75
CA ALA A 24 10.17 -4.04 -2.81
C ALA A 24 9.66 -2.58 -2.80
N GLY A 25 9.81 -1.90 -1.65
CA GLY A 25 9.50 -0.47 -1.53
C GLY A 25 8.02 -0.10 -1.61
N LEU A 26 7.08 -1.06 -1.54
CA LEU A 26 5.65 -0.77 -1.65
C LEU A 26 5.13 0.19 -0.56
N LEU A 27 5.61 0.04 0.67
CA LEU A 27 5.21 0.87 1.80
C LEU A 27 5.46 2.36 1.58
N SER A 28 6.61 2.72 0.98
CA SER A 28 6.96 4.13 0.75
C SER A 28 6.14 4.78 -0.38
N ARG A 29 5.51 3.97 -1.24
CA ARG A 29 4.59 4.42 -2.31
C ARG A 29 3.12 4.13 -2.01
N ALA A 30 2.80 3.69 -0.79
CA ALA A 30 1.44 3.27 -0.43
C ALA A 30 0.41 4.38 -0.63
N GLY A 31 0.74 5.64 -0.30
CA GLY A 31 -0.17 6.78 -0.51
C GLY A 31 -0.59 6.93 -1.97
N ALA A 32 0.36 6.89 -2.91
CA ALA A 32 0.06 6.97 -4.34
C ALA A 32 -0.82 5.80 -4.81
N GLU A 33 -0.62 4.61 -4.25
CA GLU A 33 -1.33 3.41 -4.63
C GLU A 33 -2.78 3.38 -4.10
N ILE A 34 -2.98 3.93 -2.89
CA ILE A 34 -4.31 4.13 -2.31
C ILE A 34 -5.03 5.25 -3.07
N SER A 35 -4.40 6.41 -3.28
CA SER A 35 -5.02 7.55 -3.97
C SER A 35 -5.43 7.23 -5.41
N ARG A 36 -4.71 6.32 -6.10
CA ARG A 36 -5.11 5.81 -7.42
C ARG A 36 -6.44 5.04 -7.41
N ARG A 37 -6.77 4.34 -6.32
CA ARG A 37 -7.99 3.53 -6.20
C ARG A 37 -9.11 4.26 -5.46
N LEU A 38 -8.77 5.04 -4.44
CA LEU A 38 -9.68 5.70 -3.50
C LEU A 38 -9.26 7.17 -3.30
N PRO A 39 -9.45 8.03 -4.32
CA PRO A 39 -9.00 9.42 -4.27
C PRO A 39 -9.68 10.20 -3.14
N GLY A 40 -8.90 10.98 -2.39
CA GLY A 40 -9.39 11.87 -1.32
C GLY A 40 -9.90 11.17 -0.06
N THR A 41 -9.63 9.87 0.10
CA THR A 41 -10.09 9.10 1.26
C THR A 41 -9.18 9.29 2.47
N ARG A 42 -9.76 9.45 3.66
CA ARG A 42 -9.01 9.40 4.93
C ARG A 42 -8.81 7.95 5.35
N ALA A 43 -7.59 7.57 5.71
CA ALA A 43 -7.25 6.24 6.19
C ALA A 43 -6.91 6.26 7.69
N ALA A 44 -7.24 5.16 8.39
CA ALA A 44 -6.76 4.89 9.74
C ALA A 44 -5.80 3.69 9.69
N VAL A 45 -4.68 3.78 10.39
CA VAL A 45 -3.69 2.69 10.48
C VAL A 45 -3.95 1.89 11.74
N VAL A 46 -4.16 0.58 11.60
CA VAL A 46 -4.31 -0.38 12.70
C VAL A 46 -3.20 -1.40 12.60
N THR A 47 -2.39 -1.53 13.65
CA THR A 47 -1.23 -2.43 13.71
C THR A 47 -0.88 -2.74 15.16
N ASP A 48 -0.15 -3.83 15.41
CA ASP A 48 0.46 -4.11 16.71
C ASP A 48 1.77 -3.31 16.92
N GLU A 49 2.32 -3.39 18.13
CA GLU A 49 3.52 -2.66 18.57
C GLU A 49 4.80 -3.11 17.85
N ASN A 50 4.94 -4.40 17.55
CA ASN A 50 6.14 -4.94 16.91
C ASN A 50 6.24 -4.48 15.46
N VAL A 51 5.14 -4.58 14.73
CA VAL A 51 5.03 -4.12 13.34
C VAL A 51 5.11 -2.60 13.28
N ALA A 52 4.54 -1.89 14.26
CA ALA A 52 4.63 -0.45 14.34
C ALA A 52 6.08 0.02 14.42
N ALA A 53 6.87 -0.58 15.32
CA ALA A 53 8.28 -0.23 15.51
C ALA A 53 9.12 -0.41 14.24
N ALA A 54 8.77 -1.38 13.38
CA ALA A 54 9.53 -1.67 12.17
C ALA A 54 9.06 -0.89 10.92
N HIS A 55 7.76 -0.59 10.80
CA HIS A 55 7.17 -0.17 9.51
C HIS A 55 6.31 1.08 9.56
N LEU A 56 5.82 1.50 10.73
CA LEU A 56 4.83 2.57 10.82
C LEU A 56 5.33 3.90 10.24
N ASP A 57 6.56 4.28 10.55
CA ASP A 57 7.12 5.56 10.09
C ASP A 57 7.30 5.59 8.57
N THR A 58 7.72 4.46 7.98
CA THR A 58 7.84 4.34 6.52
C THR A 58 6.46 4.45 5.84
N LEU A 59 5.45 3.79 6.41
CA LEU A 59 4.08 3.86 5.88
C LEU A 59 3.53 5.29 5.99
N LYS A 60 3.64 5.94 7.16
CA LYS A 60 3.17 7.31 7.38
C LYS A 60 3.81 8.28 6.38
N ALA A 61 5.13 8.24 6.22
CA ALA A 61 5.83 9.07 5.24
C ALA A 61 5.39 8.79 3.80
N GLY A 62 5.03 7.54 3.47
CA GLY A 62 4.47 7.18 2.16
C GLY A 62 3.05 7.68 1.95
N LEU A 63 2.22 7.70 3.00
CA LEU A 63 0.85 8.22 2.96
C LEU A 63 0.83 9.73 2.79
N GLU A 64 1.68 10.47 3.51
CA GLU A 64 1.78 11.94 3.40
C GLU A 64 2.17 12.41 1.99
N LYS A 65 2.97 11.61 1.27
CA LYS A 65 3.31 11.88 -0.14
C LYS A 65 2.14 11.68 -1.11
N GLY A 66 1.13 10.91 -0.70
CA GLY A 66 -0.04 10.57 -1.50
C GLY A 66 -1.17 11.59 -1.47
N GLY A 67 -1.05 12.63 -0.63
CA GLY A 67 -2.07 13.66 -0.39
C GLY A 67 -2.82 13.45 0.92
#